data_AF-A0A955LAY5-F1
#
_entry.id   AF-A0A955LAY5-F1
#
_cell.length_a   1.000
_cell.length_b   1.000
_cell.length_c   1.000
_cell.angle_alpha   90.00
_cell.angle_beta   90.00
_cell.angle_gamma   90.00
#
_symmetry.space_group_name_H-M   'P 1'
#
loop_
_entity.id
_entity.type
_entity.pdbx_description
1 polymer ?
#
loop_
_entity_poly.entity_id
_entity_poly.type
_entity_poly.pdbx_seq_one_letter_code
_entity_poly.pdbx_strand_id
1 'polypeptide(L)'
;MKIIYKVDFWYFSFLFLLVTLPILAPILSAIGLHIISEKIYFLFSFFCHQFDTRSIHIFDYQYAWCARDFGIWLGVLTGSVLYKIKFLKPIKIWWLPIFIIPIALDGGIQTITTLGAINPFGIIQGDDFYVSNNLFRFLTGSFLGLGVALFIAQNIVEANRYTKIEVIREQVRALLPQKLVENRLIASLYNTNWKRIVITMLLLLLIYFCLIQVWDLSSHGHKPINSLDSIPKIQHDYFFIRRLHGECPTDRDSGLFNFECLL
;
A
#
# COMPACT_ATOMS: atom_id res chain seq x y z
N MET A 1 11.16 -2.09 -28.79
CA MET A 1 11.57 -2.99 -27.69
C MET A 1 12.36 -2.27 -26.59
N LYS A 2 13.49 -1.59 -26.87
CA LYS A 2 14.31 -0.91 -25.84
C LYS A 2 13.57 0.10 -24.93
N ILE A 3 12.59 0.85 -25.46
CA ILE A 3 11.84 1.85 -24.69
C ILE A 3 10.96 1.21 -23.61
N ILE A 4 10.30 0.09 -23.91
CA ILE A 4 9.41 -0.62 -22.97
C ILE A 4 10.20 -1.17 -21.78
N TYR A 5 11.38 -1.77 -22.02
CA TYR A 5 12.24 -2.25 -20.94
C TYR A 5 12.74 -1.14 -20.02
N LYS A 6 12.96 0.07 -20.55
CA LYS A 6 13.40 1.23 -19.76
C LYS A 6 12.27 1.75 -18.85
N VAL A 7 11.03 1.79 -19.34
CA VAL A 7 9.86 2.18 -18.53
C VAL A 7 9.61 1.17 -17.40
N ASP A 8 9.69 -0.13 -17.71
CA ASP A 8 9.60 -1.19 -16.71
C ASP A 8 10.63 -1.00 -15.60
N PHE A 9 11.90 -0.76 -15.96
CA PHE A 9 12.96 -0.60 -14.97
C PHE A 9 12.67 0.53 -13.98
N TRP A 10 12.30 1.72 -14.46
CA TRP A 10 11.99 2.85 -13.59
C TRP A 10 10.74 2.62 -12.74
N TYR A 11 9.71 2.00 -13.30
CA TYR A 11 8.49 1.65 -12.56
C TYR A 11 8.77 0.70 -11.39
N PHE A 12 9.49 -0.40 -11.63
CA PHE A 12 9.84 -1.35 -10.57
C PHE A 12 10.83 -0.75 -9.57
N SER A 13 11.80 0.07 -10.02
CA SER A 13 12.72 0.76 -9.13
C SER A 13 11.99 1.74 -8.21
N PHE A 14 11.04 2.50 -8.74
CA PHE A 14 10.22 3.42 -7.97
C PHE A 14 9.37 2.69 -6.91
N LEU A 15 8.67 1.62 -7.30
CA LEU A 15 7.88 0.83 -6.34
C LEU A 15 8.75 0.16 -5.28
N PHE A 16 9.93 -0.34 -5.66
CA PHE A 16 10.89 -0.90 -4.72
C PHE A 16 11.36 0.14 -3.71
N LEU A 17 11.72 1.35 -4.16
CA LEU A 17 12.12 2.45 -3.28
C LEU A 17 10.97 2.88 -2.35
N LEU A 18 9.75 2.97 -2.87
CA LEU A 18 8.58 3.29 -2.06
C LEU A 18 8.39 2.28 -0.92
N VAL A 19 8.54 0.99 -1.17
CA VAL A 19 8.38 -0.04 -0.13
C VAL A 19 9.57 -0.12 0.84
N THR A 20 10.78 0.09 0.35
CA THR A 20 12.01 -0.17 1.14
C THR A 20 12.47 1.02 1.97
N LEU A 21 12.34 2.26 1.49
CA LEU A 21 12.77 3.43 2.24
C LEU A 21 12.04 3.58 3.60
N PRO A 22 10.72 3.35 3.72
CA PRO A 22 10.02 3.42 5.01
C PRO A 22 10.45 2.37 6.03
N ILE A 23 10.94 1.21 5.57
CA ILE A 23 11.56 0.19 6.42
C ILE A 23 12.99 0.63 6.80
N LEU A 24 13.70 1.27 5.89
CA LEU A 24 15.08 1.71 6.09
C LEU A 24 15.17 2.85 7.11
N ALA A 25 14.17 3.74 7.20
CA ALA A 25 14.13 4.84 8.17
C ALA A 25 14.41 4.40 9.63
N PRO A 26 13.61 3.49 10.25
CA PRO A 26 13.88 3.07 11.63
C PRO A 26 15.23 2.36 11.80
N ILE A 27 15.72 1.66 10.78
CA ILE A 27 17.05 1.03 10.80
C ILE A 27 18.15 2.11 10.83
N LEU A 28 18.03 3.15 10.02
CA LEU A 28 18.97 4.27 9.98
C LEU A 28 18.99 5.04 11.31
N SER A 29 17.83 5.26 11.92
CA SER A 29 17.72 5.83 13.26
C SER A 29 18.45 4.98 14.30
N ALA A 30 18.22 3.67 14.29
CA ALA A 30 18.84 2.75 15.24
C ALA A 30 20.38 2.69 15.16
N ILE A 31 20.96 2.94 13.98
CA ILE A 31 22.42 2.98 13.79
C ILE A 31 23.02 4.40 13.88
N GLY A 32 22.23 5.39 14.29
CA GLY A 32 22.68 6.77 14.50
C GLY A 32 22.75 7.67 13.27
N LEU A 33 22.25 7.21 12.10
CA LEU A 33 22.18 8.01 10.87
C LEU A 33 20.92 8.87 10.83
N HIS A 34 20.71 9.67 11.89
CA HIS A 34 19.49 10.46 12.13
C HIS A 34 19.15 11.40 10.96
N ILE A 35 20.13 12.15 10.43
CA ILE A 35 19.93 13.11 9.33
C ILE A 35 19.32 12.44 8.08
N ILE A 36 19.73 11.20 7.77
CA ILE A 36 19.20 10.48 6.60
C ILE A 36 17.80 9.96 6.92
N SER A 37 17.62 9.40 8.12
CA SER A 37 16.33 8.87 8.58
C SER A 37 15.25 9.94 8.61
N GLU A 38 15.57 11.11 9.17
CA GLU A 38 14.71 12.29 9.26
C GLU A 38 14.18 12.73 7.90
N LYS A 39 15.06 12.79 6.88
CA LYS A 39 14.65 13.12 5.50
C LYS A 39 13.70 12.09 4.92
N ILE A 40 13.87 10.82 5.26
CA ILE A 40 12.93 9.76 4.84
C ILE A 40 11.59 9.97 5.54
N TYR A 41 11.57 10.12 6.87
CA TYR A 41 10.34 10.40 7.61
C TYR A 41 9.61 11.62 7.07
N PHE A 42 10.32 12.73 6.86
CA PHE A 42 9.79 13.95 6.29
C PHE A 42 9.20 13.74 4.89
N LEU A 43 9.93 13.07 3.98
CA LEU A 43 9.46 12.80 2.62
C LEU A 43 8.15 12.00 2.62
N PHE A 44 8.06 10.96 3.45
CA PHE A 44 6.86 10.12 3.53
C PHE A 44 5.73 10.78 4.32
N SER A 45 6.01 11.83 5.08
CA SER A 45 5.00 12.60 5.81
C SER A 45 3.99 13.31 4.88
N PHE A 46 4.31 13.55 3.61
CA PHE A 46 3.35 14.10 2.65
C PHE A 46 2.28 13.10 2.22
N PHE A 47 2.59 11.81 2.31
CA PHE A 47 1.73 10.73 1.80
C PHE A 47 1.12 9.89 2.93
N CYS A 48 1.71 9.93 4.12
CA CYS A 48 1.29 9.19 5.29
C CYS A 48 1.24 10.10 6.51
N HIS A 49 0.20 9.94 7.34
CA HIS A 49 0.11 10.66 8.61
C HIS A 49 1.16 10.21 9.64
N GLN A 50 1.73 9.01 9.48
CA GLN A 50 2.79 8.46 10.34
C GLN A 50 2.39 8.42 11.82
N PHE A 51 1.16 8.02 12.08
CA PHE A 51 0.71 7.76 13.44
C PHE A 51 1.40 6.53 14.01
N ASP A 52 1.96 6.71 15.19
CA ASP A 52 2.72 5.70 15.91
C ASP A 52 1.90 4.43 16.16
N THR A 53 0.70 4.59 16.73
CA THR A 53 -0.25 3.50 17.03
C THR A 53 -0.71 2.71 15.80
N ARG A 54 -0.45 3.21 14.59
CA ARG A 54 -0.86 2.61 13.31
C ARG A 54 0.32 2.11 12.48
N SER A 55 1.53 2.18 13.02
CA SER A 55 2.78 1.82 12.35
C SER A 55 3.38 0.56 12.98
N ILE A 56 4.24 -0.12 12.22
CA ILE A 56 5.08 -1.24 12.70
C ILE A 56 6.40 -0.63 13.17
N HIS A 57 7.06 -1.20 14.18
CA HIS A 57 8.34 -0.69 14.68
C HIS A 57 9.47 -1.70 14.47
N ILE A 58 10.69 -1.18 14.35
CA ILE A 58 11.94 -1.93 14.35
C ILE A 58 12.92 -1.16 15.23
N PHE A 59 13.58 -1.84 16.17
CA PHE A 59 14.49 -1.21 17.14
C PHE A 59 13.85 -0.05 17.90
N ASP A 60 12.58 -0.21 18.30
CA ASP A 60 11.75 0.82 18.96
C ASP A 60 11.39 2.05 18.09
N TYR A 61 11.88 2.13 16.85
CA TYR A 61 11.50 3.17 15.90
C TYR A 61 10.36 2.72 14.97
N GLN A 62 9.32 3.54 14.83
CA GLN A 62 8.18 3.26 13.93
C GLN A 62 8.61 3.34 12.45
N TYR A 63 7.95 2.64 11.55
CA TYR A 63 8.15 2.83 10.11
C TYR A 63 7.79 4.26 9.69
N ALA A 64 8.39 4.73 8.59
CA ALA A 64 7.96 5.99 7.98
C ALA A 64 6.59 5.89 7.25
N TRP A 65 5.90 4.76 7.42
CA TRP A 65 4.56 4.50 6.93
C TRP A 65 3.72 3.81 8.00
N CYS A 66 2.41 4.06 7.95
CA CYS A 66 1.46 3.22 8.68
C CYS A 66 1.35 1.83 8.02
N ALA A 67 0.86 0.84 8.78
CA ALA A 67 0.67 -0.52 8.31
C ALA A 67 -0.23 -0.60 7.04
N ARG A 68 -1.17 0.34 6.88
CA ARG A 68 -2.05 0.43 5.71
C ARG A 68 -1.28 0.85 4.47
N ASP A 69 -0.53 1.95 4.52
CA ASP A 69 0.21 2.48 3.37
C ASP A 69 1.30 1.50 2.95
N PHE A 70 1.97 0.88 3.93
CA PHE A 70 2.91 -0.21 3.68
C PHE A 70 2.24 -1.39 2.95
N GLY A 71 1.07 -1.83 3.44
CA GLY A 71 0.27 -2.85 2.77
C GLY A 71 -0.09 -2.49 1.32
N ILE A 72 -0.59 -1.27 1.08
CA ILE A 72 -0.96 -0.79 -0.27
C ILE A 72 0.23 -0.92 -1.22
N TRP A 73 1.36 -0.31 -0.89
CA TRP A 73 2.49 -0.26 -1.80
C TRP A 73 3.19 -1.61 -1.96
N LEU A 74 3.26 -2.42 -0.90
CA LEU A 74 3.75 -3.80 -1.00
C LEU A 74 2.83 -4.66 -1.87
N GLY A 75 1.51 -4.48 -1.76
CA GLY A 75 0.51 -5.11 -2.61
C GLY A 75 0.64 -4.70 -4.08
N VAL A 76 0.87 -3.41 -4.37
CA VAL A 76 1.13 -2.92 -5.73
C VAL A 76 2.40 -3.55 -6.29
N LEU A 77 3.51 -3.50 -5.55
CA LEU A 77 4.78 -4.10 -5.97
C LEU A 77 4.64 -5.59 -6.24
N THR A 78 4.05 -6.33 -5.31
CA THR A 78 3.84 -7.78 -5.42
C THR A 78 2.94 -8.11 -6.60
N GLY A 79 1.80 -7.43 -6.74
CA GLY A 79 0.87 -7.62 -7.86
C GLY A 79 1.53 -7.35 -9.21
N SER A 80 2.32 -6.29 -9.32
CA SER A 80 3.03 -5.94 -10.55
C SER A 80 4.13 -6.94 -10.91
N VAL A 81 4.90 -7.42 -9.91
CA VAL A 81 5.91 -8.47 -10.12
C VAL A 81 5.23 -9.77 -10.56
N LEU A 82 4.18 -10.20 -9.84
CA LEU A 82 3.47 -11.44 -10.12
C LEU A 82 2.75 -11.41 -11.48
N TYR A 83 2.25 -10.25 -11.90
CA TYR A 83 1.76 -10.05 -13.26
C TYR A 83 2.88 -10.18 -14.30
N LYS A 84 4.04 -9.54 -14.07
CA LYS A 84 5.19 -9.58 -15.00
C LYS A 84 5.71 -11.00 -15.22
N ILE A 85 5.80 -11.81 -14.16
CA ILE A 85 6.17 -13.23 -14.26
C ILE A 85 5.02 -14.14 -14.72
N LYS A 86 3.88 -13.56 -15.13
CA LYS A 86 2.69 -14.24 -15.65
C LYS A 86 2.00 -15.18 -14.63
N PHE A 87 2.28 -14.99 -13.35
CA PHE A 87 1.59 -15.68 -12.27
C PHE A 87 0.18 -15.10 -12.07
N LEU A 88 0.01 -13.79 -12.03
CA LEU A 88 -1.31 -13.16 -11.98
C LEU A 88 -1.75 -12.65 -13.35
N LYS A 89 -3.07 -12.67 -13.58
CA LYS A 89 -3.69 -12.08 -14.77
C LYS A 89 -4.28 -10.70 -14.44
N PRO A 90 -4.33 -9.78 -15.42
CA PRO A 90 -4.96 -8.49 -15.23
C PRO A 90 -6.47 -8.63 -14.95
N ILE A 91 -7.05 -7.62 -14.31
CA ILE A 91 -8.49 -7.57 -13.99
C ILE A 91 -9.18 -6.44 -14.75
N LYS A 92 -10.44 -6.64 -15.13
CA LYS A 92 -11.27 -5.56 -15.70
C LYS A 92 -11.65 -4.55 -14.61
N ILE A 93 -11.90 -3.30 -15.01
CA ILE A 93 -12.33 -2.23 -14.08
C ILE A 93 -13.51 -2.64 -13.19
N TRP A 94 -14.48 -3.41 -13.70
CA TRP A 94 -15.65 -3.87 -12.94
C TRP A 94 -15.31 -4.80 -11.75
N TRP A 95 -14.11 -5.38 -11.73
CA TRP A 95 -13.61 -6.17 -10.60
C TRP A 95 -12.86 -5.32 -9.56
N LEU A 96 -12.43 -4.10 -9.93
CA LEU A 96 -11.71 -3.19 -9.03
C LEU A 96 -12.52 -2.82 -7.77
N PRO A 97 -13.86 -2.59 -7.81
CA PRO A 97 -14.65 -2.35 -6.61
C PRO A 97 -14.48 -3.41 -5.53
N ILE A 98 -14.31 -4.69 -5.88
CA ILE A 98 -14.10 -5.76 -4.90
C ILE A 98 -12.84 -5.49 -4.06
N PHE A 99 -11.78 -4.96 -4.67
CA PHE A 99 -10.53 -4.64 -3.99
C PHE A 99 -10.59 -3.32 -3.20
N ILE A 100 -11.48 -2.40 -3.58
CA ILE A 100 -11.67 -1.11 -2.92
C ILE A 100 -12.55 -1.23 -1.67
N ILE A 101 -13.60 -2.05 -1.71
CA ILE A 101 -14.61 -2.11 -0.65
C ILE A 101 -13.98 -2.38 0.74
N PRO A 102 -13.06 -3.36 0.93
CA PRO A 102 -12.51 -3.65 2.26
C PRO A 102 -11.79 -2.47 2.90
N ILE A 103 -10.95 -1.75 2.14
CA ILE A 103 -10.23 -0.58 2.65
C ILE A 103 -11.15 0.64 2.80
N ALA A 104 -12.17 0.77 1.96
CA ALA A 104 -13.17 1.83 2.09
C ALA A 104 -14.03 1.66 3.35
N LEU A 105 -14.38 0.41 3.71
CA LEU A 105 -15.06 0.13 4.97
C LEU A 105 -14.12 0.35 6.16
N ASP A 106 -12.94 -0.27 6.15
CA ASP A 106 -11.96 -0.18 7.25
C ASP A 106 -11.47 1.28 7.48
N GLY A 107 -10.93 1.90 6.44
CA GLY A 107 -10.42 3.27 6.51
C GLY A 107 -11.49 4.33 6.53
N GLY A 108 -12.57 4.16 5.76
CA GLY A 108 -13.64 5.14 5.68
C GLY A 108 -14.45 5.22 6.97
N ILE A 109 -14.80 4.09 7.60
CA ILE A 109 -15.48 4.10 8.90
C ILE A 109 -14.58 4.77 9.95
N GLN A 110 -13.28 4.40 10.00
CA GLN A 110 -12.35 5.06 10.92
C GLN A 110 -12.29 6.59 10.69
N THR A 111 -12.20 7.05 9.43
CA THR A 111 -12.22 8.48 9.12
C THR A 111 -13.52 9.16 9.55
N ILE A 112 -14.68 8.54 9.29
CA ILE A 112 -15.99 9.08 9.69
C ILE A 112 -16.09 9.18 11.21
N THR A 113 -15.59 8.20 11.96
CA THR A 113 -15.60 8.26 13.44
C THR A 113 -14.69 9.37 13.96
N THR A 114 -13.48 9.51 13.43
CA THR A 114 -12.55 10.60 13.80
C THR A 114 -13.10 11.98 13.43
N LEU A 115 -13.79 12.12 12.29
CA LEU A 115 -14.41 13.39 11.88
C LEU A 115 -15.76 13.66 12.57
N GLY A 116 -16.54 12.62 12.86
CA GLY A 116 -17.86 12.70 13.50
C GLY A 116 -17.78 12.98 15.01
N ALA A 117 -16.64 12.66 15.64
CA ALA A 117 -16.26 13.17 16.96
C ALA A 117 -16.08 14.71 16.97
N ILE A 118 -16.02 15.36 15.80
CA ILE A 118 -16.00 16.81 15.62
C ILE A 118 -17.45 17.31 15.45
N ASN A 119 -18.28 17.21 16.48
CA ASN A 119 -19.56 17.92 16.51
C ASN A 119 -19.30 19.43 16.71
N PRO A 120 -19.87 20.35 15.91
CA PRO A 120 -19.73 21.81 16.09
C PRO A 120 -20.29 22.34 17.44
N PHE A 121 -20.97 21.49 18.20
CA PHE A 121 -21.68 21.82 19.44
C PHE A 121 -21.05 21.21 20.71
N GLY A 122 -19.80 20.71 20.65
CA GLY A 122 -18.98 20.53 21.85
C GLY A 122 -19.34 19.37 22.81
N ILE A 123 -20.08 18.35 22.36
CA ILE A 123 -20.21 17.11 23.14
C ILE A 123 -19.10 16.14 22.72
N ILE A 124 -18.00 16.18 23.48
CA ILE A 124 -16.93 15.18 23.48
C ILE A 124 -17.47 13.98 24.25
N GLN A 125 -18.14 13.06 23.57
CA GLN A 125 -18.41 11.73 24.10
C GLN A 125 -18.71 10.81 22.92
N GLY A 126 -17.65 10.23 22.40
CA GLY A 126 -17.71 9.10 21.49
C GLY A 126 -16.39 8.40 21.64
N ASP A 127 -16.36 7.33 22.44
CA ASP A 127 -15.35 6.29 22.28
C ASP A 127 -15.22 6.02 20.78
N ASP A 128 -14.00 5.94 20.24
CA ASP A 128 -13.80 5.67 18.81
C ASP A 128 -14.61 4.42 18.44
N PHE A 129 -15.78 4.63 17.79
CA PHE A 129 -16.73 3.55 17.52
C PHE A 129 -16.07 2.41 16.72
N TYR A 130 -15.05 2.76 15.93
CA TYR A 130 -14.19 1.81 15.26
C TYR A 130 -12.77 2.35 15.10
N VAL A 131 -11.80 1.65 15.70
CA VAL A 131 -10.37 1.81 15.43
C VAL A 131 -9.87 0.56 14.75
N SER A 132 -9.31 0.71 13.56
CA SER A 132 -8.65 -0.40 12.88
C SER A 132 -7.43 -0.88 13.69
N ASN A 133 -7.02 -2.13 13.50
CA ASN A 133 -5.74 -2.65 14.02
C ASN A 133 -4.73 -2.82 12.88
N ASN A 134 -3.45 -3.02 13.22
CA ASN A 134 -2.40 -3.06 12.21
C ASN A 134 -2.54 -4.25 11.24
N LEU A 135 -3.06 -5.39 11.72
CA LEU A 135 -3.38 -6.54 10.86
C LEU A 135 -4.42 -6.18 9.79
N PHE A 136 -5.58 -5.63 10.18
CA PHE A 136 -6.61 -5.25 9.21
C PHE A 136 -6.14 -4.13 8.29
N ARG A 137 -5.45 -3.12 8.81
CA ARG A 137 -4.83 -2.06 7.99
C ARG A 137 -3.94 -2.64 6.89
N PHE A 138 -3.05 -3.56 7.26
CA PHE A 138 -2.16 -4.21 6.30
C PHE A 138 -2.94 -5.06 5.28
N LEU A 139 -3.91 -5.85 5.73
CA LEU A 139 -4.69 -6.74 4.84
C LEU A 139 -5.55 -5.96 3.85
N THR A 140 -6.30 -4.95 4.30
CA THR A 140 -7.15 -4.12 3.43
C THR A 140 -6.32 -3.28 2.49
N GLY A 141 -5.20 -2.73 2.98
CA GLY A 141 -4.21 -2.03 2.16
C GLY A 141 -3.62 -2.91 1.07
N SER A 142 -3.08 -4.08 1.45
CA SER A 142 -2.49 -5.05 0.53
C SER A 142 -3.48 -5.53 -0.53
N PHE A 143 -4.74 -5.74 -0.15
CA PHE A 143 -5.79 -6.14 -1.08
C PHE A 143 -6.07 -5.04 -2.11
N LEU A 144 -6.23 -3.78 -1.68
CA LEU A 144 -6.34 -2.64 -2.60
C LEU A 144 -5.14 -2.58 -3.54
N GLY A 145 -3.92 -2.63 -3.00
CA GLY A 145 -2.69 -2.52 -3.78
C GLY A 145 -2.59 -3.59 -4.87
N LEU A 146 -2.94 -4.83 -4.54
CA LEU A 146 -3.00 -5.94 -5.49
C LEU A 146 -4.02 -5.66 -6.61
N GLY A 147 -5.21 -5.21 -6.25
CA GLY A 147 -6.26 -4.84 -7.23
C GLY A 147 -5.81 -3.72 -8.18
N VAL A 148 -5.18 -2.67 -7.64
CA VAL A 148 -4.66 -1.55 -8.43
C VAL A 148 -3.58 -2.02 -9.41
N ALA A 149 -2.62 -2.86 -8.97
CA ALA A 149 -1.60 -3.41 -9.86
C ALA A 149 -2.19 -4.21 -11.02
N LEU A 150 -3.17 -5.09 -10.74
CA LEU A 150 -3.81 -5.91 -11.78
C LEU A 150 -4.70 -5.09 -12.72
N PHE A 151 -5.28 -3.99 -12.24
CA PHE A 151 -6.03 -3.04 -13.07
C PHE A 151 -5.09 -2.23 -13.97
N ILE A 152 -3.98 -1.70 -13.44
CA ILE A 152 -2.97 -1.01 -14.25
C ILE A 152 -2.42 -1.95 -15.33
N ALA A 153 -2.14 -3.20 -14.98
CA ALA A 153 -1.74 -4.23 -15.93
C ALA A 153 -2.76 -4.43 -17.07
N GLN A 154 -4.07 -4.38 -16.78
CA GLN A 154 -5.12 -4.46 -17.81
C GLN A 154 -5.00 -3.32 -18.82
N ASN A 155 -4.86 -2.08 -18.34
CA ASN A 155 -4.75 -0.90 -19.19
C ASN A 155 -3.50 -0.98 -20.10
N ILE A 156 -2.38 -1.51 -19.58
CA ILE A 156 -1.17 -1.75 -20.36
C ILE A 156 -1.42 -2.78 -21.47
N VAL A 157 -2.11 -3.88 -21.15
CA VAL A 157 -2.44 -4.93 -22.15
C VAL A 157 -3.38 -4.38 -23.21
N GLU A 158 -4.42 -3.64 -22.82
CA GLU A 158 -5.37 -3.04 -23.74
C GLU A 158 -4.70 -2.02 -24.65
N ALA A 159 -3.89 -1.10 -24.11
CA ALA A 159 -3.13 -0.13 -24.90
C ALA A 159 -2.24 -0.82 -25.94
N ASN A 160 -1.49 -1.85 -25.54
CA ASN A 160 -0.65 -2.63 -26.46
C ASN A 160 -1.46 -3.39 -27.53
N ARG A 161 -2.66 -3.87 -27.19
CA ARG A 161 -3.57 -4.51 -28.14
C ARG A 161 -4.09 -3.51 -29.17
N TYR A 162 -4.50 -2.31 -28.76
CA TYR A 162 -4.93 -1.27 -29.69
C TYR A 162 -3.85 -0.93 -30.70
N THR A 163 -2.60 -0.74 -30.25
CA THR A 163 -1.46 -0.48 -31.16
C THR A 163 -1.26 -1.63 -32.15
N LYS A 164 -1.30 -2.88 -31.68
CA LYS A 164 -1.08 -4.05 -32.55
C LYS A 164 -2.22 -4.28 -33.53
N ILE A 165 -3.46 -4.08 -33.10
CA ILE A 165 -4.65 -4.18 -33.95
C ILE A 165 -4.63 -3.07 -35.01
N GLU A 166 -4.21 -1.85 -34.68
CA GLU A 166 -4.16 -0.77 -35.68
C GLU A 166 -3.10 -1.06 -36.76
N VAL A 167 -1.90 -1.51 -36.37
CA VAL A 167 -0.86 -1.94 -37.31
C VAL A 167 -1.34 -3.11 -38.19
N ILE A 168 -1.99 -4.11 -37.60
CA ILE A 168 -2.54 -5.24 -38.36
C ILE A 168 -3.71 -4.78 -39.23
N ARG A 169 -4.57 -3.88 -38.77
CA ARG A 169 -5.72 -3.34 -39.52
C ARG A 169 -5.22 -2.56 -40.73
N GLU A 170 -4.16 -1.78 -40.62
CA GLU A 170 -3.50 -1.15 -41.77
C GLU A 170 -3.00 -2.20 -42.78
N GLN A 171 -2.41 -3.30 -42.30
CA GLN A 171 -1.89 -4.38 -43.15
C GLN A 171 -2.97 -5.30 -43.74
N VAL A 172 -4.09 -5.49 -43.03
CA VAL A 172 -5.15 -6.48 -43.33
C VAL A 172 -6.39 -5.83 -43.95
N ARG A 173 -6.44 -4.49 -44.08
CA ARG A 173 -7.50 -3.75 -44.80
C ARG A 173 -7.69 -4.26 -46.25
N ALA A 174 -6.75 -5.03 -46.78
CA ALA A 174 -6.82 -5.65 -48.10
C ALA A 174 -7.34 -7.11 -48.13
N LEU A 175 -7.46 -7.87 -47.02
CA LEU A 175 -7.50 -9.35 -47.18
C LEU A 175 -8.46 -10.24 -46.36
N LEU A 176 -9.08 -9.91 -45.21
CA LEU A 176 -9.83 -10.98 -44.49
C LEU A 176 -11.10 -10.59 -43.70
N PRO A 177 -12.10 -11.49 -43.64
CA PRO A 177 -13.31 -11.35 -42.83
C PRO A 177 -13.04 -11.56 -41.33
N GLN A 178 -13.55 -10.63 -40.51
CA GLN A 178 -13.28 -10.42 -39.08
C GLN A 178 -13.64 -11.56 -38.10
N LYS A 179 -14.39 -12.59 -38.50
CA LYS A 179 -15.25 -13.33 -37.57
C LYS A 179 -14.60 -14.51 -36.80
N LEU A 180 -13.35 -14.87 -37.08
CA LEU A 180 -12.74 -16.12 -36.58
C LEU A 180 -11.66 -15.96 -35.48
N VAL A 181 -11.13 -14.75 -35.26
CA VAL A 181 -10.01 -14.53 -34.32
C VAL A 181 -10.47 -14.26 -32.88
N GLU A 182 -11.71 -13.77 -32.68
CA GLU A 182 -12.20 -13.33 -31.37
C GLU A 182 -12.42 -14.46 -30.35
N ASN A 183 -12.93 -15.63 -30.77
CA ASN A 183 -13.51 -16.59 -29.83
C ASN A 183 -12.49 -17.43 -29.02
N ARG A 184 -11.28 -17.70 -29.52
CA ARG A 184 -10.26 -18.46 -28.76
C ARG A 184 -9.44 -17.61 -27.78
N LEU A 185 -9.27 -16.32 -28.06
CA LEU A 185 -8.53 -15.40 -27.20
C LEU A 185 -9.30 -15.04 -25.92
N ILE A 186 -10.64 -14.96 -26.01
CA ILE A 186 -11.52 -14.59 -24.90
C ILE A 186 -11.61 -15.70 -23.84
N ALA A 187 -11.63 -16.98 -24.24
CA ALA A 187 -11.71 -18.11 -23.31
C ALA A 187 -10.45 -18.29 -22.43
N SER A 188 -9.26 -17.97 -22.96
CA SER A 188 -7.99 -18.02 -22.20
C SER A 188 -7.91 -16.95 -21.09
N LEU A 189 -8.64 -15.85 -21.24
CA LEU A 189 -8.73 -14.77 -20.25
C LEU A 189 -9.62 -15.12 -19.05
N TYR A 190 -10.50 -16.10 -19.20
CA TYR A 190 -11.47 -16.53 -18.16
C TYR A 190 -10.97 -17.67 -17.26
N ASN A 191 -9.72 -18.12 -17.40
CA ASN A 191 -9.15 -19.08 -16.45
C ASN A 191 -8.93 -18.39 -15.08
N THR A 192 -9.44 -19.01 -14.02
CA THR A 192 -9.80 -18.39 -12.74
C THR A 192 -8.58 -17.87 -11.96
N ASN A 193 -8.45 -16.54 -11.85
CA ASN A 193 -7.35 -15.85 -11.14
C ASN A 193 -7.51 -15.89 -9.60
N TRP A 194 -8.73 -16.12 -9.09
CA TRP A 194 -9.04 -15.99 -7.67
C TRP A 194 -8.19 -16.90 -6.76
N LYS A 195 -7.89 -18.14 -7.18
CA LYS A 195 -7.02 -19.04 -6.40
C LYS A 195 -5.62 -18.46 -6.24
N ARG A 196 -5.07 -17.86 -7.31
CA ARG A 196 -3.74 -17.24 -7.30
C ARG A 196 -3.72 -15.94 -6.49
N ILE A 197 -4.82 -15.18 -6.52
CA ILE A 197 -5.03 -14.01 -5.66
C ILE A 197 -5.04 -14.44 -4.18
N VAL A 198 -5.80 -15.48 -3.83
CA VAL A 198 -5.84 -16.02 -2.46
C VAL A 198 -4.45 -16.48 -2.01
N ILE A 199 -3.72 -17.24 -2.84
CA ILE A 199 -2.34 -17.65 -2.54
C ILE A 199 -1.43 -16.43 -2.32
N THR A 200 -1.57 -15.39 -3.15
CA THR A 200 -0.80 -14.15 -3.00
C THR A 200 -1.12 -13.44 -1.68
N MET A 201 -2.40 -13.39 -1.29
CA MET A 201 -2.81 -12.80 -0.02
C MET A 201 -2.28 -13.59 1.19
N LEU A 202 -2.24 -14.92 1.11
CA LEU A 202 -1.63 -15.76 2.15
C LEU A 202 -0.12 -15.52 2.26
N LEU A 203 0.57 -15.32 1.13
CA LEU A 203 1.99 -14.95 1.13
C LEU A 203 2.21 -13.57 1.76
N LEU A 204 1.37 -12.57 1.44
CA LEU A 204 1.46 -11.24 2.04
C LEU A 204 1.17 -11.28 3.55
N LEU A 205 0.22 -12.10 3.99
CA LEU A 205 -0.03 -12.33 5.41
C LEU A 205 1.15 -13.00 6.10
N LEU A 206 1.83 -13.96 5.44
CA LEU A 206 3.06 -14.56 5.96
C LEU A 206 4.19 -13.53 6.08
N ILE A 207 4.36 -12.66 5.08
CA ILE A 207 5.34 -11.56 5.13
C ILE A 207 5.02 -10.64 6.32
N TYR A 208 3.76 -10.24 6.49
CA TYR A 208 3.34 -9.44 7.63
C TYR A 208 3.64 -10.11 8.96
N PHE A 209 3.30 -11.39 9.12
CA PHE A 209 3.63 -12.15 10.32
C PHE A 209 5.13 -12.10 10.62
N CYS A 210 5.99 -12.34 9.62
CA CYS A 210 7.44 -12.22 9.78
C CYS A 210 7.87 -10.81 10.20
N LEU A 211 7.27 -9.76 9.65
CA LEU A 211 7.57 -8.38 10.06
C LEU A 211 7.20 -8.12 11.53
N ILE A 212 6.07 -8.64 12.01
CA ILE A 212 5.69 -8.55 13.43
C ILE A 212 6.65 -9.34 14.31
N GLN A 213 7.16 -10.49 13.85
CA GLN A 213 8.20 -11.21 14.60
C GLN A 213 9.50 -10.40 14.67
N VAL A 214 9.91 -9.75 13.57
CA VAL A 214 11.07 -8.84 13.58
C VAL A 214 10.83 -7.67 14.53
N TRP A 215 9.63 -7.09 14.53
CA TRP A 215 9.26 -6.05 15.49
C TRP A 215 9.42 -6.54 16.93
N ASP A 216 8.78 -7.66 17.31
CA ASP A 216 8.81 -8.17 18.69
C ASP A 216 10.22 -8.54 19.18
N LEU A 217 11.07 -9.03 18.28
CA LEU A 217 12.45 -9.39 18.60
C LEU A 217 13.39 -8.18 18.69
N SER A 218 13.15 -7.14 17.88
CA SER A 218 14.05 -6.00 17.77
C SER A 218 13.72 -4.85 18.72
N SER A 219 12.46 -4.74 19.18
CA SER A 219 11.97 -3.60 19.95
C SER A 219 11.69 -4.01 21.40
N HIS A 220 12.32 -3.31 22.35
CA HIS A 220 12.21 -3.62 23.77
C HIS A 220 11.25 -2.67 24.51
N GLY A 221 11.21 -1.40 24.10
CA GLY A 221 10.34 -0.37 24.67
C GLY A 221 8.96 -0.28 24.01
N HIS A 222 8.86 -0.62 22.72
CA HIS A 222 7.63 -0.59 21.93
C HIS A 222 7.38 -1.93 21.26
N LYS A 223 6.63 -2.82 21.91
CA LYS A 223 6.31 -4.15 21.39
C LYS A 223 4.97 -4.21 20.66
N PRO A 224 4.80 -5.13 19.70
CA PRO A 224 3.47 -5.45 19.20
C PRO A 224 2.63 -6.05 20.34
N ILE A 225 1.31 -5.84 20.30
CA ILE A 225 0.43 -6.33 21.38
C ILE A 225 0.38 -7.87 21.41
N ASN A 226 0.43 -8.48 20.23
CA ASN A 226 0.46 -9.93 20.05
C ASN A 226 1.20 -10.28 18.75
N SER A 227 1.30 -11.57 18.43
CA SER A 227 2.05 -12.08 17.27
C SER A 227 1.58 -11.56 15.90
N LEU A 228 0.43 -10.90 15.81
CA LEU A 228 -0.11 -10.28 14.60
C LEU A 228 -0.43 -8.79 14.79
N ASP A 229 -0.14 -8.20 15.94
CA ASP A 229 -0.59 -6.86 16.34
C ASP A 229 -2.06 -6.59 15.98
N SER A 230 -2.93 -7.57 16.28
CA SER A 230 -4.32 -7.62 15.82
C SER A 230 -5.31 -6.95 16.77
N ILE A 231 -4.83 -6.21 17.76
CA ILE A 231 -5.66 -5.49 18.74
C ILE A 231 -5.59 -3.99 18.42
N PRO A 232 -6.73 -3.28 18.37
CA PRO A 232 -6.72 -1.84 18.12
C PRO A 232 -5.94 -1.07 19.19
N LYS A 233 -5.16 -0.09 18.74
CA LYS A 233 -4.42 0.85 19.60
C LYS A 233 -5.10 2.21 19.51
N ILE A 234 -5.61 2.69 20.64
CA ILE A 234 -6.30 3.98 20.73
C ILE A 234 -5.25 5.07 20.90
N GLN A 235 -5.44 6.18 20.19
CA GLN A 235 -4.63 7.38 20.39
C GLN A 235 -5.30 8.22 21.48
N HIS A 236 -4.69 8.29 22.66
CA HIS A 236 -5.29 8.96 23.83
C HIS A 236 -5.27 10.49 23.74
N ASP A 237 -4.41 11.06 22.90
CA ASP A 237 -4.37 12.50 22.66
C ASP A 237 -5.30 12.91 21.51
N TYR A 238 -6.15 13.90 21.78
CA TYR A 238 -7.04 14.53 20.80
C TYR A 238 -6.31 15.27 19.67
N PHE A 239 -4.99 15.37 19.73
CA PHE A 239 -4.17 16.07 18.76
C PHE A 239 -3.43 15.12 17.81
N PHE A 240 -3.26 15.52 16.55
CA PHE A 240 -2.53 14.81 15.50
C PHE A 240 -1.02 14.73 15.82
N ILE A 241 -0.63 13.88 16.76
CA ILE A 241 0.79 13.57 17.03
C ILE A 241 1.28 12.58 15.98
N ARG A 242 2.29 12.97 15.22
CA ARG A 242 2.92 12.17 14.16
C ARG A 242 4.34 11.85 14.57
N ARG A 243 4.84 10.69 14.14
CA ARG A 243 6.24 10.27 14.34
C ARG A 243 6.67 10.26 15.81
N LEU A 244 5.80 9.84 16.72
CA LEU A 244 6.10 9.85 18.17
C LEU A 244 7.34 9.01 18.49
N HIS A 245 7.48 7.84 17.88
CA HIS A 245 8.68 7.00 17.96
C HIS A 245 9.45 7.00 16.64
N GLY A 246 9.47 8.12 15.93
CA GLY A 246 10.26 8.32 14.71
C GLY A 246 11.20 9.51 14.86
N GLU A 247 11.88 9.87 13.78
CA GLU A 247 12.62 11.13 13.76
C GLU A 247 11.68 12.30 13.53
N CYS A 248 11.98 13.41 14.20
CA CYS A 248 11.22 14.64 14.08
C CYS A 248 9.72 14.47 14.38
N PRO A 249 9.37 14.15 15.64
CA PRO A 249 7.98 14.12 16.06
C PRO A 249 7.30 15.47 15.76
N THR A 250 6.05 15.42 15.35
CA THR A 250 5.26 16.63 15.10
C THR A 250 3.93 16.57 15.78
N ASP A 251 3.53 17.70 16.33
CA ASP A 251 2.34 17.90 17.12
C ASP A 251 1.73 19.27 16.79
N ARG A 252 0.98 19.85 17.72
CA ARG A 252 0.28 21.12 17.52
C ARG A 252 1.24 22.29 17.39
N ASP A 253 2.32 22.25 18.15
CA ASP A 253 3.17 23.39 18.41
C ASP A 253 4.30 23.44 17.38
N SER A 254 4.81 22.28 16.97
CA SER A 254 5.81 22.12 15.90
C SER A 254 5.23 22.21 14.47
N GLY A 255 3.90 22.18 14.32
CA GLY A 255 3.20 22.25 13.05
C GLY A 255 3.22 20.94 12.24
N LEU A 256 2.31 20.81 11.27
CA LEU A 256 2.01 19.53 10.61
C LEU A 256 3.24 18.84 10.00
N PHE A 257 4.14 19.59 9.36
CA PHE A 257 5.30 19.02 8.66
C PHE A 257 6.63 19.21 9.40
N ASN A 258 6.69 20.16 10.35
CA ASN A 258 7.91 20.60 11.04
C ASN A 258 9.10 20.75 10.06
N PHE A 259 9.09 21.84 9.29
CA PHE A 259 10.08 22.10 8.24
C PHE A 259 11.50 22.36 8.78
N GLU A 260 11.66 22.57 10.08
CA GLU A 260 12.98 22.67 10.72
C GLU A 260 13.76 21.36 10.55
N CYS A 261 13.05 20.24 10.36
CA CYS A 261 13.61 18.93 10.11
C CYS A 261 14.26 18.72 8.73
N LEU A 262 14.37 19.78 7.93
CA LEU A 262 15.05 19.77 6.63
C LEU A 262 16.40 20.51 6.66
N LEU A 263 16.64 21.32 7.69
CA LEU A 263 17.79 22.23 7.83
C LEU A 263 18.97 21.52 8.47
#